data_AF-A0AAD1NPD9-F1
#
_entry.id   AF-A0AAD1NPD9-F1
#
_cell.length_a   1.000
_cell.length_b   1.000
_cell.length_c   1.000
_cell.angle_alpha   90.00
_cell.angle_beta   90.00
_cell.angle_gamma   90.00
#
_symmetry.space_group_name_H-M   'P 1'
#
loop_
_entity.id
_entity.type
_entity.pdbx_description
1 polymer ?
#
loop_
_entity_poly.entity_id
_entity_poly.type
_entity_poly.pdbx_seq_one_letter_code
_entity_poly.pdbx_strand_id
1 'polypeptide(L)'
;MSKVINLLARLGADPSLQAPEALDKALTEAGVSAEIATAIKDKDLLQLKAELDLCPDVFCIFFPAEDEPEKDEQEDDEENQASQLQAVAS
;
A
#
# COMPACT_ATOMS: atom_id res chain seq x y z
N MET A 1 15.35 10.37 -10.89
CA MET A 1 15.56 8.91 -10.80
C MET A 1 16.81 8.65 -10.00
N SER A 2 16.77 7.71 -9.05
CA SER A 2 17.97 7.29 -8.31
C SER A 2 18.92 6.52 -9.22
N LYS A 3 20.23 6.76 -9.08
CA LYS A 3 21.28 6.08 -9.85
C LYS A 3 21.19 4.55 -9.69
N VAL A 4 20.83 4.10 -8.48
CA VAL A 4 20.70 2.68 -8.15
C VAL A 4 19.51 2.04 -8.86
N ILE A 5 18.36 2.72 -8.92
CA ILE A 5 17.17 2.20 -9.60
C ILE A 5 17.42 2.03 -11.10
N ASN A 6 18.10 2.98 -11.73
CA ASN A 6 18.48 2.89 -13.15
C ASN A 6 19.45 1.73 -13.41
N LEU A 7 20.41 1.51 -12.51
CA LEU A 7 21.32 0.37 -12.60
C LEU A 7 20.57 -0.96 -12.47
N LEU A 8 19.69 -1.09 -11.46
CA LEU A 8 18.90 -2.30 -11.25
C LEU A 8 17.96 -2.59 -12.44
N ALA A 9 17.33 -1.55 -12.99
CA ALA A 9 16.51 -1.68 -14.20
C ALA A 9 17.34 -2.16 -15.40
N ARG A 10 18.54 -1.61 -15.60
CA ARG A 10 19.46 -2.02 -16.66
C ARG A 10 19.96 -3.46 -16.47
N LEU A 11 20.25 -3.86 -15.22
CA LEU A 11 20.66 -5.22 -14.87
C LEU A 11 19.56 -6.26 -15.14
N GLY A 12 18.28 -5.89 -14.94
CA GLY A 12 17.15 -6.74 -15.27
C GLY A 12 16.84 -6.79 -16.78
N ALA A 13 17.13 -5.72 -17.51
CA ALA A 13 16.87 -5.63 -18.95
C ALA A 13 17.96 -6.26 -19.82
N ASP A 14 19.22 -6.22 -19.39
CA ASP A 14 20.38 -6.68 -20.15
C ASP A 14 21.04 -7.90 -19.49
N PRO A 15 20.85 -9.12 -20.02
CA PRO A 15 21.42 -10.33 -19.46
C PRO A 15 22.95 -10.38 -19.56
N SER A 16 23.57 -9.58 -20.44
CA SER A 16 25.03 -9.52 -20.55
C SER A 16 25.70 -8.90 -19.31
N LEU A 17 24.96 -8.08 -18.57
CA LEU A 17 25.41 -7.47 -17.32
C LEU A 17 25.42 -8.42 -16.13
N GLN A 18 24.93 -9.66 -16.27
CA GLN A 18 25.05 -10.68 -15.23
C GLN A 18 26.44 -11.32 -15.18
N ALA A 19 27.29 -11.08 -16.18
CA ALA A 19 28.69 -11.50 -16.12
C ALA A 19 29.43 -10.71 -15.02
N PRO A 20 30.30 -11.36 -14.21
CA PRO A 20 30.95 -10.71 -13.06
C PRO A 20 31.70 -9.43 -13.43
N GLU A 21 32.48 -9.46 -14.51
CA GLU A 21 33.26 -8.31 -14.98
C GLU A 21 32.38 -7.17 -15.48
N ALA A 22 31.27 -7.49 -16.15
CA ALA A 22 30.33 -6.51 -16.66
C ALA A 22 29.54 -5.85 -15.52
N LEU A 23 29.19 -6.63 -14.50
CA LEU A 23 28.53 -6.15 -13.29
C LEU A 23 29.43 -5.21 -12.49
N ASP A 24 30.70 -5.58 -12.29
CA ASP A 24 31.69 -4.75 -11.59
C ASP A 24 31.88 -3.39 -12.26
N LYS A 25 31.98 -3.41 -13.60
CA LYS A 25 32.08 -2.18 -14.39
C LYS A 25 30.83 -1.31 -14.25
N ALA A 26 29.65 -1.91 -14.35
CA ALA A 26 28.38 -1.20 -14.24
C ALA A 26 28.17 -0.59 -12.84
N LEU A 27 28.57 -1.30 -11.78
CA LEU A 27 28.55 -0.81 -10.40
C LEU A 27 29.48 0.39 -10.20
N THR A 28 30.69 0.31 -10.76
CA THR A 28 31.68 1.40 -10.70
C THR A 28 31.21 2.63 -11.48
N GLU A 29 30.69 2.43 -12.70
CA GLU A 29 30.15 3.50 -13.55
C GLU A 29 28.94 4.20 -12.91
N ALA A 30 28.08 3.45 -12.24
CA ALA A 30 26.90 3.99 -11.57
C ALA A 30 27.25 4.82 -10.32
N GLY A 31 28.46 4.66 -9.76
CA GLY A 31 28.91 5.36 -8.57
C GLY A 31 28.01 5.10 -7.36
N VAL A 32 27.59 3.84 -7.19
CA VAL A 32 26.79 3.39 -6.04
C VAL A 32 27.67 3.21 -4.81
N SER A 33 27.07 3.22 -3.61
CA SER A 33 27.81 2.99 -2.37
C SER A 33 28.38 1.56 -2.32
N ALA A 34 29.42 1.38 -1.51
CA ALA A 34 30.09 0.08 -1.40
C ALA A 34 29.17 -1.00 -0.82
N GLU A 35 28.27 -0.59 0.07
CA GLU A 35 27.26 -1.41 0.73
C GLU A 35 26.25 -1.94 -0.29
N ILE A 36 25.72 -1.07 -1.15
CA ILE A 36 24.79 -1.45 -2.24
C ILE A 36 25.50 -2.33 -3.26
N ALA A 37 26.75 -2.03 -3.61
CA ALA A 37 27.51 -2.82 -4.56
C ALA A 37 27.76 -4.25 -4.05
N THR A 38 28.07 -4.38 -2.75
CA THR A 38 28.26 -5.68 -2.09
C THR A 38 26.95 -6.45 -2.05
N ALA A 39 25.85 -5.80 -1.62
CA ALA A 39 24.54 -6.43 -1.57
C ALA A 39 24.06 -6.92 -2.95
N ILE A 40 24.34 -6.18 -4.03
CA ILE A 40 24.02 -6.60 -5.40
C ILE A 40 24.85 -7.82 -5.83
N LYS A 41 26.14 -7.85 -5.52
CA LYS A 41 27.05 -8.97 -5.87
C LYS A 41 26.67 -10.26 -5.14
N ASP A 42 26.41 -10.14 -3.84
CA ASP A 42 26.07 -11.26 -2.97
C ASP A 42 24.60 -11.69 -3.12
N LYS A 43 23.83 -10.94 -3.91
CA LYS A 43 22.38 -11.11 -4.10
C LYS A 43 21.62 -11.05 -2.76
N ASP A 44 22.13 -10.27 -1.81
CA ASP A 44 21.52 -10.06 -0.51
C ASP A 44 20.34 -9.08 -0.65
N LEU A 45 19.15 -9.65 -0.80
CA LEU A 45 17.91 -8.90 -0.95
C LEU A 45 17.51 -8.16 0.34
N LEU A 46 17.89 -8.65 1.52
CA LEU A 46 17.53 -8.01 2.78
C LEU A 46 18.37 -6.75 3.00
N GLN A 47 19.69 -6.88 2.82
CA GLN A 47 20.60 -5.74 2.89
C GLN A 47 20.28 -4.71 1.81
N LEU A 48 20.05 -5.16 0.56
CA LEU A 48 19.72 -4.24 -0.52
C LEU A 48 18.43 -3.45 -0.27
N LYS A 49 17.41 -4.07 0.35
CA LYS A 49 16.17 -3.39 0.74
C LYS A 49 16.40 -2.37 1.86
N ALA A 50 17.22 -2.71 2.86
CA ALA A 50 17.55 -1.80 3.96
C ALA A 50 18.31 -0.56 3.46
N GLU A 51 19.30 -0.76 2.58
CA GLU A 51 20.11 0.34 2.00
C GLU A 51 19.30 1.23 1.05
N LEU A 52 18.30 0.66 0.38
CA LEU A 52 17.44 1.41 -0.56
C LEU A 52 16.28 2.15 0.13
N ASP A 53 15.97 1.81 1.39
CA ASP A 53 14.90 2.41 2.20
C ASP A 53 13.55 2.53 1.43
N LEU A 54 13.22 1.50 0.65
CA LEU A 54 12.06 1.50 -0.28
C LEU A 54 10.73 1.10 0.36
N CYS A 55 10.73 0.77 1.66
CA CYS A 55 9.55 0.33 2.37
C CYS A 55 9.02 1.46 3.24
N PRO A 56 8.03 2.25 2.80
CA PRO A 56 7.20 2.94 3.77
C PRO A 56 6.49 1.88 4.62
N ASP A 57 6.76 1.87 5.93
CA ASP A 57 6.04 1.04 6.89
C ASP A 57 4.59 1.55 6.98
N VAL A 58 3.71 1.02 6.12
CA VAL A 58 2.27 1.33 6.18
C VAL A 58 1.64 0.48 7.27
N PHE A 59 1.55 1.05 8.46
CA PHE A 59 0.85 0.44 9.59
C PHE A 59 -0.61 0.92 9.63
N CYS A 60 -1.56 0.05 9.29
CA CYS A 60 -2.99 0.30 9.47
C CYS A 60 -3.48 -0.31 10.78
N ILE A 61 -3.88 0.53 11.74
CA ILE A 61 -4.61 0.08 12.93
C ILE A 61 -6.09 0.09 12.58
N PHE A 62 -6.71 -1.08 12.53
CA PHE A 62 -8.17 -1.20 12.54
C PHE A 62 -8.64 -1.15 13.98
N PHE A 63 -9.25 -0.03 14.39
CA PHE A 63 -10.04 -0.01 15.61
C PHE A 63 -11.41 -0.64 15.32
N PRO A 64 -11.91 -1.55 16.18
CA PRO A 64 -13.30 -1.96 16.09
C PRO A 64 -14.18 -0.70 16.19
N ALA A 65 -15.20 -0.62 15.35
CA ALA A 65 -16.20 0.43 15.47
C ALA A 65 -16.88 0.27 16.84
N GLU A 66 -17.08 1.36 17.56
CA GLU A 66 -18.00 1.36 18.69
C GLU A 66 -19.40 1.11 18.11
N ASP A 67 -20.10 0.10 18.64
CA ASP A 67 -21.50 -0.13 18.27
C ASP A 67 -22.28 1.17 18.55
N GLU A 68 -22.95 1.70 17.53
CA GLU A 68 -23.86 2.84 17.74
C GLU A 68 -24.92 2.40 18.77
N PRO A 69 -25.23 3.23 19.79
CA PRO A 69 -26.32 2.91 20.69
C PRO A 69 -27.60 2.74 19.88
N GLU A 70 -28.30 1.62 20.09
CA GLU A 70 -29.62 1.39 19.52
C GLU A 70 -30.48 2.62 19.80
N LYS A 71 -30.93 3.31 18.74
CA LYS A 71 -31.96 4.33 18.87
C LYS A 71 -33.23 3.60 19.29
N ASP A 72 -33.61 3.75 20.55
CA ASP A 72 -34.97 3.43 20.99
C ASP A 72 -35.95 4.16 20.05
N GLU A 73 -36.66 3.39 19.23
CA GLU A 73 -37.81 3.87 18.48
C GLU A 73 -38.89 4.24 19.49
N GLN A 74 -38.91 5.50 19.93
CA GLN A 74 -40.08 6.06 20.60
C GLN A 74 -41.20 6.14 19.54
N GLU A 75 -42.09 5.15 19.57
CA GLU A 75 -43.43 5.26 18.98
C GLU A 75 -44.15 6.44 19.66
N ASP A 76 -44.17 7.58 18.96
CA ASP A 76 -45.00 8.73 19.31
C ASP A 76 -46.40 8.48 18.75
N ASP A 77 -47.26 7.86 19.55
CA ASP A 77 -48.67 7.64 19.26
C ASP A 77 -49.45 8.93 19.61
N GLU A 78 -49.38 9.94 18.74
CA GLU A 78 -50.28 11.10 18.80
C GLU A 78 -51.46 10.95 17.82
N GLU A 79 -52.61 10.70 18.45
CA GLU A 79 -53.96 10.67 17.92
C GLU A 79 -54.31 11.91 17.06
N ASN A 80 -54.92 11.63 15.89
CA ASN A 80 -56.16 12.26 15.40
C ASN A 80 -56.07 13.57 14.56
N GLN A 81 -56.33 13.49 13.24
CA GLN A 81 -57.63 13.89 12.67
C GLN A 81 -57.75 13.81 11.13
N ALA A 82 -58.85 13.16 10.72
CA ALA A 82 -59.77 13.54 9.65
C ALA A 82 -59.33 13.53 8.17
N SER A 83 -59.68 12.45 7.45
CA SER A 83 -60.74 12.49 6.42
C SER A 83 -60.71 11.24 5.54
N GLN A 84 -61.67 10.35 5.73
CA GLN A 84 -62.35 9.65 4.63
C GLN A 84 -63.66 9.02 5.14
N LEU A 85 -64.74 9.79 5.00
CA LEU A 85 -66.13 9.36 5.08
C LEU A 85 -66.55 8.74 3.74
N GLN A 86 -66.96 7.46 3.75
CA GLN A 86 -67.96 6.75 2.91
C GLN A 86 -67.51 5.28 2.80
N ALA A 87 -68.30 4.24 3.05
CA ALA A 87 -69.73 4.00 3.06
C ALA A 87 -69.99 2.89 4.10
N VAL A 88 -71.12 2.83 4.79
CA VAL A 88 -72.35 2.22 4.28
C VAL A 88 -73.55 2.71 5.09
N ALA A 89 -74.38 3.52 4.46
CA ALA A 89 -75.80 3.53 4.74
C ALA A 89 -76.45 2.55 3.75
N SER A 90 -76.86 1.38 4.24
CA SER A 90 -78.01 0.58 3.76
C SER A 90 -78.21 -0.59 4.70
#